data_AF-A0A1S2WW57-F1
#
_entry.id   AF-A0A1S2WW57-F1
#
_cell.length_a   1.000
_cell.length_b   1.000
_cell.length_c   1.000
_cell.angle_alpha   90.00
_cell.angle_beta   90.00
_cell.angle_gamma   90.00
#
_symmetry.space_group_name_H-M   'P 1'
#
loop_
_entity.id
_entity.type
_entity.pdbx_description
1 polymer ?
#
loop_
_entity_poly.entity_id
_entity_poly.type
_entity_poly.pdbx_seq_one_letter_code
_entity_poly.pdbx_strand_id
1 'polypeptide(L)'
;MSMPESRPSANNDFWDITLWVALNDISEDMGPLRILPGSHKKRYPIRMKRLVDSDFWQNPFVDIKNKTELVEACNNSNLVLDVDTSNFLEKINIDTYSFGELKKLILDQLESIKGSTTVIDDIDETQIVTFPMKKGSYIIFSEAVMHGSSANTSTKDRLAINFRITPSSTLVYPSRLQGDYVDGFNINLTNHKSILLSGKNMNSNNAISDIDIDIDKLNS
;
A
#
# COMPACT_ATOMS: atom_id res chain seq x y z
N MET A 1 -3.41 3.47 -4.19
CA MET A 1 -2.00 3.79 -3.87
C MET A 1 -1.15 3.16 -4.95
N SER A 2 -0.40 3.96 -5.71
CA SER A 2 0.49 3.48 -6.78
C SER A 2 1.56 2.54 -6.21
N MET A 3 2.20 1.70 -7.03
CA MET A 3 3.51 1.16 -6.64
C MET A 3 4.41 2.35 -6.23
N PRO A 4 5.08 2.31 -5.06
CA PRO A 4 6.04 3.32 -4.72
C PRO A 4 7.10 3.40 -5.81
N GLU A 5 7.38 4.61 -6.26
CA GLU A 5 8.57 4.96 -7.03
C GLU A 5 8.69 4.41 -8.45
N SER A 6 7.75 3.62 -8.98
CA SER A 6 7.80 3.18 -10.37
C SER A 6 7.79 4.37 -11.34
N ARG A 7 8.71 4.34 -12.31
CA ARG A 7 8.85 5.39 -13.33
C ARG A 7 8.47 4.83 -14.69
N PRO A 8 7.29 5.21 -15.23
CA PRO A 8 6.91 4.78 -16.56
C PRO A 8 7.89 5.35 -17.60
N SER A 9 8.11 4.62 -18.68
CA SER A 9 8.74 5.19 -19.87
C SER A 9 7.89 6.37 -20.37
N ALA A 10 8.51 7.48 -20.77
CA ALA A 10 7.89 8.79 -21.04
C ALA A 10 6.69 8.83 -22.02
N ASN A 11 6.33 7.72 -22.66
CA ASN A 11 5.35 7.64 -23.75
C ASN A 11 4.17 6.68 -23.49
N ASN A 12 3.80 6.37 -22.24
CA ASN A 12 2.68 5.46 -21.99
C ASN A 12 1.67 5.97 -20.95
N ASP A 13 0.47 6.34 -21.42
CA ASP A 13 -0.66 6.75 -20.58
C ASP A 13 -1.25 5.59 -19.75
N PHE A 14 -0.92 4.36 -20.13
CA PHE A 14 -1.37 3.14 -19.46
C PHE A 14 -0.17 2.34 -18.97
N TRP A 15 0.16 2.49 -17.70
CA TRP A 15 1.42 1.96 -17.19
C TRP A 15 1.29 1.06 -15.96
N ASP A 16 0.21 1.09 -15.19
CA ASP A 16 0.02 0.16 -14.06
C ASP A 16 -1.43 -0.35 -13.95
N ILE A 17 -1.58 -1.68 -13.91
CA ILE A 17 -2.84 -2.37 -13.65
C ILE A 17 -2.77 -3.22 -12.39
N THR A 18 -3.89 -3.30 -11.70
CA THR A 18 -4.14 -4.25 -10.61
C THR A 18 -5.06 -5.35 -11.13
N LEU A 19 -4.66 -6.61 -10.91
CA LEU A 19 -5.52 -7.79 -10.96
C LEU A 19 -5.82 -8.22 -9.53
N TRP A 20 -7.08 -8.10 -9.11
CA TRP A 20 -7.52 -8.46 -7.77
C TRP A 20 -8.37 -9.72 -7.83
N VAL A 21 -7.98 -10.77 -7.10
CA VAL A 21 -8.61 -12.09 -7.14
C VAL A 21 -9.19 -12.45 -5.77
N ALA A 22 -10.48 -12.78 -5.74
CA ALA A 22 -11.16 -13.21 -4.53
C ALA A 22 -10.75 -14.66 -4.16
N LEU A 23 -10.18 -14.87 -2.98
CA LEU A 23 -9.77 -16.19 -2.50
C LEU A 23 -10.85 -16.90 -1.67
N ASN A 24 -11.90 -16.17 -1.28
CA ASN A 24 -13.13 -16.69 -0.73
C ASN A 24 -14.35 -16.04 -1.39
N ASP A 25 -15.55 -16.54 -1.08
CA ASP A 25 -16.80 -15.86 -1.43
C ASP A 25 -16.89 -14.57 -0.60
N ILE A 26 -17.17 -13.46 -1.27
CA ILE A 26 -17.24 -12.11 -0.70
C ILE A 26 -18.63 -11.57 -0.94
N SER A 27 -19.44 -11.53 0.12
CA SER A 27 -20.77 -10.90 0.13
C SER A 27 -20.69 -9.41 0.44
N GLU A 28 -21.81 -8.70 0.30
CA GLU A 28 -21.93 -7.24 0.52
C GLU A 28 -21.45 -6.78 1.91
N ASP A 29 -21.67 -7.59 2.94
CA ASP A 29 -21.31 -7.34 4.33
C ASP A 29 -19.85 -7.68 4.67
N MET A 30 -19.13 -8.37 3.77
CA MET A 30 -17.74 -8.80 3.95
C MET A 30 -16.71 -7.75 3.53
N GLY A 31 -17.13 -6.51 3.34
CA GLY A 31 -16.26 -5.43 2.87
C GLY A 31 -15.76 -5.62 1.43
N PRO A 32 -16.64 -5.82 0.42
CA PRO A 32 -16.24 -5.96 -0.98
C PRO A 32 -15.49 -4.74 -1.52
N LEU A 33 -14.78 -4.96 -2.63
CA LEU A 33 -14.14 -3.87 -3.37
C LEU A 33 -15.21 -2.91 -3.91
N ARG A 34 -14.93 -1.62 -3.84
CA ARG A 34 -15.74 -0.54 -4.40
C ARG A 34 -14.88 0.26 -5.37
N ILE A 35 -15.44 0.66 -6.51
CA ILE A 35 -14.76 1.48 -7.52
C ILE A 35 -15.68 2.64 -7.94
N LEU A 36 -15.12 3.82 -8.13
CA LEU A 36 -15.77 4.92 -8.85
C LEU A 36 -15.44 4.80 -10.35
N PRO A 37 -16.38 4.35 -11.21
CA PRO A 37 -16.09 4.13 -12.62
C PRO A 37 -15.63 5.42 -13.32
N GLY A 38 -14.64 5.29 -14.21
CA GLY A 38 -14.13 6.42 -15.01
C GLY A 38 -13.21 7.39 -14.26
N SER A 39 -13.04 7.27 -12.94
CA SER A 39 -12.24 8.21 -12.15
C SER A 39 -10.76 8.25 -12.55
N HIS A 40 -10.21 7.16 -13.11
CA HIS A 40 -8.82 7.09 -13.61
C HIS A 40 -8.52 8.12 -14.72
N LYS A 41 -9.54 8.70 -15.35
CA LYS A 41 -9.41 9.71 -16.41
C LYS A 41 -9.25 11.13 -15.87
N LYS A 42 -9.40 11.34 -14.56
CA LYS A 42 -9.38 12.65 -13.92
C LYS A 42 -8.35 12.66 -12.79
N ARG A 43 -7.60 13.76 -12.69
CA ARG A 43 -6.80 14.05 -11.51
C ARG A 43 -7.66 14.74 -10.46
N TYR A 44 -7.74 14.15 -9.28
CA TYR A 44 -8.47 14.72 -8.15
C TYR A 44 -7.57 15.65 -7.34
N PRO A 45 -8.13 16.68 -6.68
CA PRO A 45 -7.33 17.58 -5.85
C PRO A 45 -6.72 16.81 -4.67
N ILE A 46 -5.53 17.24 -4.27
CA ILE A 46 -4.84 16.69 -3.10
C ILE A 46 -4.86 17.78 -2.01
N ARG A 47 -5.21 17.39 -0.79
CA ARG A 47 -5.08 18.22 0.41
C ARG A 47 -4.10 17.59 1.38
N MET A 48 -3.39 18.43 2.13
CA MET A 48 -2.57 17.96 3.25
C MET A 48 -3.44 17.90 4.51
N LYS A 49 -3.47 16.75 5.18
CA LYS A 49 -4.17 16.53 6.45
C LYS A 49 -3.17 16.01 7.47
N ARG A 50 -3.39 16.23 8.77
CA ARG A 50 -2.54 15.57 9.77
C ARG A 50 -2.70 14.07 9.62
N LEU A 51 -1.62 13.34 9.83
CA LEU A 51 -1.61 11.89 9.74
C LEU A 51 -2.67 11.27 10.66
N VAL A 52 -2.80 11.80 11.89
CA VAL A 52 -3.76 11.34 12.90
C VAL A 52 -5.22 11.56 12.53
N ASP A 53 -5.50 12.48 11.59
CA ASP A 53 -6.85 12.71 11.11
C ASP A 53 -7.12 11.92 9.80
N SER A 54 -6.17 11.12 9.30
CA SER A 54 -6.32 10.34 8.07
C SER A 54 -7.34 9.21 8.23
N ASP A 55 -8.05 8.87 7.15
CA ASP A 55 -8.97 7.72 7.14
C ASP A 55 -8.23 6.37 7.30
N PHE A 56 -6.91 6.37 7.11
CA PHE A 56 -6.02 5.22 7.34
C PHE A 56 -5.40 5.19 8.73
N TRP A 57 -5.65 6.19 9.58
CA TRP A 57 -5.08 6.24 10.91
C TRP A 57 -5.65 5.11 11.78
N GLN A 58 -4.76 4.31 12.34
CA GLN A 58 -5.05 3.35 13.39
C GLN A 58 -4.17 3.66 14.58
N ASN A 59 -4.67 3.41 15.80
CA ASN A 59 -3.87 3.61 17.00
C ASN A 59 -2.64 2.67 16.96
N PRO A 60 -1.41 3.20 16.84
CA PRO A 60 -0.22 2.37 16.66
C PRO A 60 0.23 1.62 17.92
N PHE A 61 -0.44 1.87 19.06
CA PHE A 61 -0.05 1.33 20.36
C PHE A 61 -0.96 0.20 20.86
N VAL A 62 -1.89 -0.29 20.03
CA VAL A 62 -2.89 -1.29 20.42
C VAL A 62 -2.23 -2.60 20.87
N ASP A 63 -1.24 -3.08 20.13
CA ASP A 63 -0.57 -4.35 20.39
C ASP A 63 0.73 -4.22 21.21
N ILE A 64 1.11 -2.99 21.57
CA ILE A 64 2.33 -2.71 22.33
C ILE A 64 2.06 -2.82 23.83
N LYS A 65 2.68 -3.81 24.49
CA LYS A 65 2.37 -4.20 25.87
C LYS A 65 3.24 -3.52 26.91
N ASN A 66 4.46 -3.14 26.55
CA ASN A 66 5.42 -2.58 27.48
C ASN A 66 6.36 -1.56 26.81
N LYS A 67 7.17 -0.92 27.66
CA LYS A 67 8.12 0.13 27.27
C LYS A 67 9.18 -0.37 26.28
N THR A 68 9.70 -1.58 26.47
CA THR A 68 10.72 -2.16 25.60
C THR A 68 10.18 -2.38 24.19
N GLU A 69 9.01 -3.00 24.07
CA GLU A 69 8.33 -3.22 22.78
C GLU A 69 8.04 -1.89 22.06
N LEU A 70 7.65 -0.84 22.80
CA LEU A 70 7.40 0.48 22.21
C LEU A 70 8.66 1.09 21.61
N VAL A 71 9.76 1.07 22.36
CA VAL A 71 11.04 1.62 21.93
C VAL A 71 11.54 0.86 20.70
N GLU A 72 11.46 -0.47 20.73
CA GLU A 72 11.87 -1.32 19.62
C GLU A 72 11.01 -1.06 18.37
N ALA A 73 9.68 -0.99 18.52
CA ALA A 73 8.78 -0.67 17.41
C ALA A 73 9.03 0.74 16.84
N CYS A 74 9.32 1.72 17.71
CA CYS A 74 9.64 3.09 17.29
C CYS A 74 10.96 3.15 16.52
N ASN A 75 12.02 2.56 17.07
CA ASN A 75 13.36 2.58 16.48
C ASN A 75 13.40 1.83 15.14
N ASN A 76 12.57 0.80 14.99
CA ASN A 76 12.46 0.02 13.75
C ASN A 76 11.42 0.56 12.77
N SER A 77 10.81 1.73 13.03
CA SER A 77 9.78 2.33 12.17
C SER A 77 8.59 1.39 11.87
N ASN A 78 8.19 0.62 12.89
CA ASN A 78 7.11 -0.37 12.84
C ASN A 78 5.82 0.11 13.52
N LEU A 79 5.72 1.40 13.88
CA LEU A 79 4.54 1.94 14.56
C LEU A 79 3.44 2.36 13.58
N VAL A 80 3.80 3.11 12.53
CA VAL A 80 2.86 3.62 11.54
C VAL A 80 3.46 3.43 10.16
N LEU A 81 2.65 2.92 9.23
CA LEU A 81 3.04 2.76 7.84
C LEU A 81 3.44 4.12 7.22
N ASP A 82 4.46 4.13 6.37
CA ASP A 82 4.98 5.32 5.68
C ASP A 82 5.54 6.43 6.60
N VAL A 83 5.84 6.09 7.86
CA VAL A 83 6.43 7.03 8.80
C VAL A 83 7.74 6.46 9.33
N ASP A 84 8.83 7.19 9.10
CA ASP A 84 10.08 6.93 9.79
C ASP A 84 10.00 7.47 11.23
N THR A 85 9.81 6.55 12.19
CA THR A 85 9.79 6.87 13.61
C THR A 85 11.13 6.63 14.30
N SER A 86 12.15 6.18 13.56
CA SER A 86 13.43 5.71 14.13
C SER A 86 14.17 6.78 14.94
N ASN A 87 13.97 8.05 14.57
CA ASN A 87 14.64 9.19 15.18
C ASN A 87 13.83 9.86 16.30
N PHE A 88 12.61 9.39 16.59
CA PHE A 88 11.70 10.08 17.52
C PHE A 88 12.20 10.09 18.97
N LEU A 89 12.99 9.08 19.35
CA LEU A 89 13.49 8.89 20.71
C LEU A 89 14.99 9.17 20.85
N GLU A 90 15.68 9.56 19.77
CA GLU A 90 17.14 9.71 19.73
C GLU A 90 17.69 10.72 20.76
N LYS A 91 16.90 11.76 21.06
CA LYS A 91 17.32 12.90 21.89
C LYS A 91 16.88 12.83 23.35
N ILE A 92 16.29 11.72 23.79
CA ILE A 92 15.79 11.58 25.15
C ILE A 92 16.49 10.45 25.91
N ASN A 93 16.59 10.59 27.22
CA ASN A 93 16.92 9.46 28.07
C ASN A 93 15.66 8.63 28.31
N ILE A 94 15.51 7.52 27.59
CA ILE A 94 14.33 6.64 27.65
C ILE A 94 14.01 6.23 29.08
N ASP A 95 15.01 5.97 29.93
CA ASP A 95 14.81 5.47 31.31
C ASP A 95 14.07 6.46 32.22
N THR A 96 14.12 7.76 31.93
CA THR A 96 13.45 8.78 32.74
C THR A 96 11.95 8.91 32.45
N TYR A 97 11.44 8.20 31.44
CA TYR A 97 10.03 8.27 31.02
C TYR A 97 9.28 6.98 31.37
N SER A 98 8.05 7.12 31.83
CA SER A 98 7.10 6.02 31.93
C SER A 98 6.61 5.57 30.55
N PHE A 99 5.98 4.39 30.51
CA PHE A 99 5.39 3.86 29.27
C PHE A 99 4.33 4.80 28.66
N GLY A 100 3.50 5.41 29.50
CA GLY A 100 2.46 6.36 29.06
C GLY A 100 3.05 7.66 28.52
N GLU A 101 4.11 8.19 29.15
CA GLU A 101 4.78 9.41 28.69
C GLU A 101 5.48 9.20 27.34
N LEU A 102 6.08 8.04 27.10
CA LEU A 102 6.65 7.71 25.79
C LEU A 102 5.59 7.60 24.70
N LYS A 103 4.45 6.93 24.97
CA LYS A 103 3.33 6.89 24.01
C LYS A 103 2.88 8.30 23.64
N LYS A 104 2.76 9.18 24.63
CA LYS A 104 2.37 10.58 24.41
C LYS A 104 3.41 11.33 23.57
N LEU A 105 4.70 11.21 23.90
CA LEU A 105 5.77 11.88 23.16
C LEU A 105 5.83 11.45 21.69
N ILE A 106 5.64 10.15 21.43
CA ILE A 106 5.56 9.61 20.07
C ILE A 106 4.31 10.13 19.35
N LEU A 107 3.14 10.11 20.03
CA LEU A 107 1.89 10.60 19.45
C LEU A 107 1.99 12.09 19.09
N ASP A 108 2.55 12.92 19.96
CA ASP A 108 2.73 14.36 19.73
C ASP A 108 3.59 14.61 18.47
N GLN A 109 4.61 13.78 18.23
CA GLN A 109 5.41 13.84 17.00
C GLN A 109 4.60 13.39 15.77
N LEU A 110 3.82 12.30 15.87
CA LEU A 110 2.93 11.83 14.80
C LEU A 110 1.86 12.88 14.43
N GLU A 111 1.34 13.64 15.41
CA GLU A 111 0.38 14.72 15.16
C GLU A 111 0.96 15.87 14.33
N SER A 112 2.28 16.07 14.39
CA SER A 112 2.96 17.10 13.61
C SER A 112 3.14 16.72 12.14
N ILE A 113 3.01 15.44 11.81
CA ILE A 113 3.18 14.92 10.45
C ILE A 113 1.91 15.17 9.63
N LYS A 114 2.10 15.67 8.41
CA LYS A 114 1.01 15.85 7.44
C LYS A 114 1.18 14.88 6.28
N GLY A 115 0.13 14.14 5.98
CA GLY A 115 0.02 13.28 4.82
C GLY A 115 -0.83 13.91 3.72
N SER A 116 -0.57 13.53 2.48
CA SER A 116 -1.40 13.90 1.34
C SER A 116 -2.63 13.00 1.27
N THR A 117 -3.82 13.57 1.11
CA THR A 117 -5.04 12.81 0.86
C THR A 117 -5.78 13.36 -0.35
N THR A 118 -6.40 12.48 -1.13
CA THR A 118 -7.25 12.87 -2.24
C THR A 118 -8.55 13.46 -1.69
N VAL A 119 -8.95 14.62 -2.19
CA VAL A 119 -10.21 15.26 -1.82
C VAL A 119 -11.34 14.50 -2.51
N ILE A 120 -12.23 13.91 -1.70
CA ILE A 120 -13.36 13.08 -2.14
C ILE A 120 -14.72 13.64 -1.72
N ASP A 121 -14.74 14.83 -1.14
CA ASP A 121 -15.91 15.41 -0.46
C ASP A 121 -17.14 15.57 -1.39
N ASP A 122 -16.92 15.73 -2.70
CA ASP A 122 -17.97 15.92 -3.70
C ASP A 122 -18.29 14.65 -4.51
N ILE A 123 -17.82 13.47 -4.09
CA ILE A 123 -18.12 12.22 -4.79
C ILE A 123 -19.54 11.78 -4.44
N ASP A 124 -20.38 11.72 -5.46
CA ASP A 124 -21.70 11.11 -5.37
C ASP A 124 -21.57 9.60 -5.14
N GLU A 125 -21.90 9.15 -3.93
CA GLU A 125 -21.81 7.74 -3.55
C GLU A 125 -22.67 6.82 -4.42
N THR A 126 -23.73 7.34 -5.06
CA THR A 126 -24.58 6.54 -5.96
C THR A 126 -23.86 6.12 -7.24
N GLN A 127 -22.75 6.78 -7.58
CA GLN A 127 -21.89 6.44 -8.72
C GLN A 127 -20.87 5.35 -8.39
N ILE A 128 -20.70 5.00 -7.12
CA ILE A 128 -19.74 3.99 -6.68
C ILE A 128 -20.35 2.61 -6.88
N VAL A 129 -19.63 1.76 -7.60
CA VAL A 129 -20.03 0.37 -7.86
C VAL A 129 -19.31 -0.55 -6.88
N THR A 130 -20.07 -1.45 -6.24
CA THR A 130 -19.57 -2.45 -5.31
C THR A 130 -19.48 -3.81 -6.00
N PHE A 131 -18.45 -4.59 -5.68
CA PHE A 131 -18.16 -5.88 -6.29
C PHE A 131 -18.17 -7.01 -5.24
N PRO A 132 -19.34 -7.54 -4.85
CA PRO A 132 -19.43 -8.88 -4.26
C PRO A 132 -18.95 -9.91 -5.28
N MET A 133 -18.15 -10.87 -4.83
CA MET A 133 -17.43 -11.76 -5.73
C MET A 133 -17.46 -13.20 -5.22
N LYS A 134 -17.58 -14.16 -6.14
CA LYS A 134 -17.40 -15.58 -5.81
C LYS A 134 -15.91 -15.91 -5.75
N LYS A 135 -15.55 -16.89 -4.93
CA LYS A 135 -14.19 -17.44 -4.87
C LYS A 135 -13.68 -17.75 -6.28
N GLY A 136 -12.47 -17.30 -6.59
CA GLY A 136 -11.82 -17.46 -7.90
C GLY A 136 -12.20 -16.40 -8.94
N SER A 137 -13.20 -15.57 -8.67
CA SER A 137 -13.50 -14.42 -9.53
C SER A 137 -12.42 -13.34 -9.36
N TYR A 138 -12.23 -12.55 -10.40
CA TYR A 138 -11.25 -11.47 -10.39
C TYR A 138 -11.78 -10.20 -11.06
N ILE A 139 -11.18 -9.06 -10.71
CA ILE A 139 -11.41 -7.77 -11.34
C ILE A 139 -10.06 -7.16 -11.73
N ILE A 140 -10.01 -6.56 -12.91
CA ILE A 140 -8.84 -5.84 -13.42
C ILE A 140 -9.19 -4.37 -13.50
N PHE A 141 -8.32 -3.52 -12.95
CA PHE A 141 -8.50 -2.08 -12.99
C PHE A 141 -7.17 -1.33 -13.02
N SER A 142 -7.18 -0.12 -13.55
CA SER A 142 -6.01 0.79 -13.50
C SER A 142 -5.78 1.25 -12.07
N GLU A 143 -4.52 1.32 -11.62
CA GLU A 143 -4.19 1.81 -10.27
C GLU A 143 -4.65 3.25 -10.00
N ALA A 144 -4.83 4.05 -11.06
CA ALA A 144 -5.35 5.42 -10.98
C ALA A 144 -6.86 5.48 -10.72
N VAL A 145 -7.59 4.36 -10.84
CA VAL A 145 -9.01 4.35 -10.50
C VAL A 145 -9.16 4.54 -8.99
N MET A 146 -10.17 5.31 -8.58
CA MET A 146 -10.50 5.47 -7.18
C MET A 146 -11.20 4.19 -6.76
N HIS A 147 -10.60 3.53 -5.78
CA HIS A 147 -11.08 2.27 -5.26
C HIS A 147 -10.89 2.25 -3.75
N GLY A 148 -11.71 1.44 -3.08
CA GLY A 148 -11.65 1.20 -1.66
C GLY A 148 -12.42 -0.05 -1.31
N SER A 149 -12.67 -0.29 -0.03
CA SER A 149 -13.59 -1.33 0.41
C SER A 149 -14.51 -0.82 1.50
N SER A 150 -15.73 -1.33 1.56
CA SER A 150 -16.59 -1.10 2.72
C SER A 150 -16.03 -1.79 3.97
N ALA A 151 -16.53 -1.39 5.14
CA ALA A 151 -16.23 -2.08 6.39
C ALA A 151 -16.74 -3.52 6.33
N ASN A 152 -15.95 -4.46 6.85
CA ASN A 152 -16.43 -5.82 7.07
C ASN A 152 -17.26 -5.84 8.35
N THR A 153 -18.56 -6.08 8.21
CA THR A 153 -19.53 -6.15 9.32
C THR A 153 -20.01 -7.58 9.59
N SER A 154 -19.49 -8.54 8.81
CA SER A 154 -19.77 -9.96 8.97
C SER A 154 -18.90 -10.60 10.07
N THR A 155 -19.15 -11.87 10.36
CA THR A 155 -18.29 -12.69 11.23
C THR A 155 -17.22 -13.47 10.46
N LYS A 156 -17.01 -13.18 9.16
CA LYS A 156 -16.12 -13.92 8.27
C LYS A 156 -14.97 -13.04 7.81
N ASP A 157 -13.80 -13.65 7.66
CA ASP A 157 -12.65 -12.97 7.06
C ASP A 157 -12.83 -12.78 5.56
N ARG A 158 -12.30 -11.68 5.01
CA ARG A 158 -12.24 -11.41 3.57
C ARG A 158 -10.81 -11.62 3.08
N LEU A 159 -10.59 -12.59 2.21
CA LEU A 159 -9.26 -12.88 1.68
C LEU A 159 -9.23 -12.69 0.16
N ALA A 160 -8.26 -11.91 -0.30
CA ALA A 160 -8.01 -11.67 -1.71
C ALA A 160 -6.52 -11.46 -1.95
N ILE A 161 -6.08 -11.67 -3.18
CA ILE A 161 -4.71 -11.41 -3.62
C ILE A 161 -4.73 -10.34 -4.72
N ASN A 162 -3.77 -9.41 -4.64
CA ASN A 162 -3.56 -8.36 -5.63
C ASN A 162 -2.25 -8.61 -6.38
N PHE A 163 -2.31 -8.68 -7.70
CA PHE A 163 -1.17 -8.61 -8.58
C PHE A 163 -1.10 -7.24 -9.24
N ARG A 164 0.03 -6.56 -9.08
CA ARG A 164 0.31 -5.30 -9.77
C ARG A 164 1.21 -5.58 -10.97
N ILE A 165 0.78 -5.11 -12.14
CA ILE A 165 1.40 -5.45 -13.43
C ILE A 165 1.66 -4.15 -14.19
N THR A 166 2.86 -4.05 -14.75
CA THR A 166 3.36 -2.88 -15.48
C THR A 166 4.00 -3.31 -16.80
N PRO A 167 4.01 -2.48 -17.86
CA PRO A 167 4.82 -2.74 -19.04
C PRO A 167 6.30 -2.92 -18.67
N SER A 168 7.00 -3.84 -19.32
CA SER A 168 8.40 -4.13 -19.02
C SER A 168 9.37 -2.98 -19.33
N SER A 169 8.90 -1.90 -19.96
CA SER A 169 9.64 -0.65 -20.14
C SER A 169 9.65 0.23 -18.89
N THR A 170 8.71 0.06 -17.96
CA THR A 170 8.64 0.78 -16.69
C THR A 170 9.85 0.43 -15.82
N LEU A 171 10.51 1.44 -15.25
CA LEU A 171 11.55 1.22 -14.25
C LEU A 171 10.89 1.02 -12.87
N VAL A 172 11.05 -0.16 -12.29
CA VAL A 172 10.50 -0.54 -10.98
C VAL A 172 11.55 -0.30 -9.90
N TYR A 173 11.20 0.45 -8.85
CA TYR A 173 12.08 0.88 -7.75
C TYR A 173 13.42 1.51 -8.20
N PRO A 174 13.39 2.72 -8.80
CA PRO A 174 14.59 3.45 -9.25
C PRO A 174 15.58 3.82 -8.13
N SER A 175 15.11 3.95 -6.89
CA SER A 175 15.92 4.16 -5.67
C SER A 175 17.06 3.14 -5.56
N ARG A 176 16.82 1.89 -5.97
CA ARG A 176 17.81 0.80 -5.99
C ARG A 176 19.05 1.12 -6.83
N LEU A 177 18.90 1.93 -7.88
CA LEU A 177 20.04 2.34 -8.72
C LEU A 177 21.00 3.28 -7.97
N GLN A 178 20.55 3.87 -6.87
CA GLN A 178 21.33 4.73 -5.98
C GLN A 178 21.78 3.99 -4.71
N GLY A 179 21.55 2.67 -4.63
CA GLY A 179 21.86 1.87 -3.45
C GLY A 179 20.84 1.98 -2.32
N ASP A 180 19.68 2.59 -2.57
CA ASP A 180 18.57 2.65 -1.63
C ASP A 180 17.61 1.49 -1.88
N TYR A 181 17.50 0.59 -0.91
CA TYR A 181 16.71 -0.64 -0.99
C TYR A 181 15.51 -0.63 -0.06
N VAL A 182 15.16 0.50 0.53
CA VAL A 182 13.97 0.62 1.37
C VAL A 182 12.92 1.40 0.59
N ASP A 183 11.75 0.80 0.36
CA ASP A 183 10.69 1.50 -0.35
C ASP A 183 9.93 2.48 0.57
N GLY A 184 8.96 3.19 -0.03
CA GLY A 184 8.13 4.15 0.71
C GLY A 184 7.34 3.57 1.89
N PHE A 185 7.19 2.24 1.96
CA PHE A 185 6.50 1.50 3.03
C PHE A 185 7.47 0.87 4.05
N ASN A 186 8.74 1.28 4.07
CA ASN A 186 9.80 0.67 4.88
C ASN A 186 10.09 -0.80 4.54
N ILE A 187 9.75 -1.27 3.33
CA ILE A 187 9.99 -2.65 2.91
C ILE A 187 11.40 -2.76 2.33
N ASN A 188 12.17 -3.75 2.81
CA ASN A 188 13.47 -4.08 2.27
C ASN A 188 13.35 -4.82 0.92
N LEU A 189 13.78 -4.14 -0.15
CA LEU A 189 13.74 -4.58 -1.54
C LEU A 189 14.97 -5.38 -1.99
N THR A 190 15.91 -5.72 -1.10
CA THR A 190 17.17 -6.40 -1.47
C THR A 190 16.92 -7.68 -2.27
N ASN A 191 15.91 -8.45 -1.88
CA ASN A 191 15.53 -9.71 -2.53
C ASN A 191 14.32 -9.57 -3.47
N HIS A 192 13.81 -8.35 -3.66
CA HIS A 192 12.68 -8.10 -4.56
C HIS A 192 13.10 -8.32 -6.02
N LYS A 193 12.29 -9.07 -6.76
CA LYS A 193 12.42 -9.26 -8.20
C LYS A 193 11.05 -9.21 -8.87
N SER A 194 10.95 -8.48 -9.98
CA SER A 194 9.78 -8.55 -10.85
C SER A 194 9.81 -9.84 -11.67
N ILE A 195 8.64 -10.34 -12.07
CA ILE A 195 8.55 -11.52 -12.94
C ILE A 195 8.05 -11.09 -14.31
N LEU A 196 8.73 -11.53 -15.37
CA LEU A 196 8.29 -11.26 -16.74
C LEU A 196 7.11 -12.19 -17.07
N LEU A 197 5.89 -11.64 -17.09
CA LEU A 197 4.69 -12.43 -17.38
C LEU A 197 4.56 -12.82 -18.85
N SER A 198 4.98 -11.93 -19.77
CA SER A 198 4.94 -12.19 -21.21
C SER A 198 5.88 -11.26 -21.98
N GLY A 199 6.20 -11.63 -23.22
CA GLY A 199 6.98 -10.79 -24.13
C GLY A 199 8.47 -10.75 -23.78
N LYS A 200 9.06 -9.55 -23.76
CA LYS A 200 10.50 -9.34 -23.52
C LYS A 200 10.70 -8.24 -22.48
N ASN A 201 11.76 -8.34 -21.69
CA ASN A 201 12.15 -7.25 -20.81
C ASN A 201 12.71 -6.08 -21.63
N MET A 202 12.04 -4.92 -21.58
CA MET A 202 12.45 -3.72 -22.32
C MET A 202 13.31 -2.77 -21.49
N ASN A 203 13.41 -2.97 -20.18
CA ASN A 203 14.23 -2.15 -19.30
C ASN A 203 15.23 -3.02 -18.52
N SER A 204 16.49 -3.00 -18.96
CA SER A 204 17.57 -3.82 -18.39
C SER A 204 17.96 -3.43 -16.96
N ASN A 205 17.48 -2.29 -16.46
CA ASN A 205 17.76 -1.83 -15.09
C ASN A 205 16.82 -2.47 -14.05
N ASN A 206 15.76 -3.15 -14.48
CA ASN A 206 14.86 -3.85 -13.58
C ASN A 206 15.53 -5.12 -13.03
N ALA A 207 15.33 -5.38 -11.73
CA ALA A 207 15.60 -6.69 -11.17
C ALA A 207 14.50 -7.66 -11.59
N ILE A 208 14.85 -8.61 -12.46
CA ILE A 208 13.94 -9.63 -12.98
C ILE A 208 14.30 -10.99 -12.38
N SER A 209 13.30 -11.79 -12.07
CA SER A 209 13.46 -13.18 -11.64
C SER A 209 13.70 -14.11 -12.83
N ASP A 210 14.56 -15.11 -12.65
CA ASP A 210 14.81 -16.17 -13.63
C ASP A 210 13.74 -17.28 -13.59
N ILE A 211 12.70 -17.11 -12.77
CA ILE A 211 11.58 -18.05 -12.72
C ILE A 211 10.87 -18.05 -14.08
N ASP A 212 10.97 -19.18 -14.76
CA ASP A 212 10.20 -19.44 -15.98
C ASP A 212 8.79 -19.87 -15.57
N ILE A 213 7.80 -19.00 -15.84
CA ILE A 213 6.40 -19.36 -15.67
C ILE A 213 5.99 -20.17 -16.89
N ASP A 214 6.27 -21.47 -16.83
CA ASP A 214 5.81 -22.44 -17.81
C ASP A 214 4.31 -22.68 -17.62
N ILE A 215 3.50 -21.91 -18.36
CA ILE A 215 2.03 -21.98 -18.29
C ILE A 215 1.53 -23.37 -18.69
N ASP A 216 2.27 -24.11 -19.52
CA ASP A 216 1.89 -25.45 -19.95
C ASP A 216 2.00 -26.47 -18.81
N LYS A 217 2.89 -26.25 -17.84
CA LYS A 217 3.00 -27.06 -16.60
C LYS A 217 1.91 -26.78 -15.56
N LEU A 218 1.19 -25.66 -15.67
CA LEU A 218 0.12 -25.31 -14.72
C LEU A 218 -1.23 -25.95 -15.08
N ASN A 219 -1.38 -26.44 -16.32
CA ASN A 219 -2.60 -27.08 -16.82
C ASN A 219 -2.53 -28.62 -16.85
N SER A 220 -1.47 -29.22 -16.27
CA SER A 220 -1.28 -30.67 -16.11
C SER A 220 -1.57 -31.13 -14.68
#